data_AF-U3TCF1-F1
#
_entry.id   AF-U3TCF1-F1
#
_cell.length_a   1.000
_cell.length_b   1.000
_cell.length_c   1.000
_cell.angle_alpha   90.00
_cell.angle_beta   90.00
_cell.angle_gamma   90.00
#
_symmetry.space_group_name_H-M   'P 1'
#
loop_
_entity.id
_entity.type
_entity.pdbx_description
1 polymer ?
#
loop_
_entity_poly.entity_id
_entity_poly.type
_entity_poly.pdbx_seq_one_letter_code
_entity_poly.pdbx_strand_id
1 'polypeptide(L)'
;MSGLGEFLEEIVKEASRRGFSVEKRSQRGVVLRYEDTPLALEVATAGGSIVVDAVSLGDVEEIFEDYEGDQEELRNRVEELLDEVESLGDLVSGLARKYGFQVEARYRRSLLDFRDALEDYIEAMS
;
A
#
# COMPACT_ATOMS: atom_id res chain seq x y z
N MET A 1 20.77 -15.96 -4.89
CA MET A 1 19.37 -16.20 -5.33
C MET A 1 19.16 -15.36 -6.60
N SER A 2 17.98 -15.33 -7.24
CA SER A 2 17.78 -14.35 -8.33
C SER A 2 17.67 -12.95 -7.73
N GLY A 3 18.08 -11.90 -8.46
CA GLY A 3 17.99 -10.51 -7.96
C GLY A 3 16.57 -10.09 -7.57
N LEU A 4 15.54 -10.69 -8.21
CA LEU A 4 14.14 -10.51 -7.83
C LEU A 4 13.81 -11.16 -6.48
N GLY A 5 14.32 -12.37 -6.22
CA GLY A 5 14.06 -13.06 -4.95
C GLY A 5 14.64 -12.29 -3.76
N GLU A 6 15.86 -11.78 -3.89
CA GLU A 6 16.54 -10.98 -2.87
C GLU A 6 15.82 -9.63 -2.65
N PHE A 7 15.41 -8.97 -3.74
CA PHE A 7 14.56 -7.78 -3.67
C PHE A 7 13.24 -8.05 -2.92
N LEU A 8 12.52 -9.11 -3.28
CA LEU A 8 11.24 -9.47 -2.63
C LEU A 8 11.42 -9.85 -1.15
N GLU A 9 12.58 -10.36 -0.76
CA GLU A 9 12.88 -10.65 0.64
C GLU A 9 13.20 -9.37 1.44
N GLU A 10 13.98 -8.44 0.85
CA GLU A 10 14.30 -7.15 1.48
C GLU A 10 13.03 -6.31 1.70
N ILE A 11 12.13 -6.22 0.71
CA ILE A 11 10.88 -5.46 0.88
C ILE A 11 9.99 -6.05 1.98
N VAL A 12 9.86 -7.38 2.06
CA VAL A 12 9.03 -8.02 3.10
C VAL A 12 9.59 -7.72 4.48
N LYS A 13 10.93 -7.76 4.61
CA LYS A 13 11.61 -7.47 5.87
C LYS A 13 11.45 -6.01 6.29
N GLU A 14 11.59 -5.05 5.37
CA GLU A 14 11.39 -3.63 5.68
C GLU A 14 9.92 -3.31 5.98
N ALA A 15 8.98 -3.88 5.22
CA ALA A 15 7.55 -3.73 5.44
C ALA A 15 7.11 -4.27 6.81
N SER A 16 7.59 -5.47 7.18
CA SER A 16 7.26 -6.09 8.48
C SER A 16 7.70 -5.25 9.68
N ARG A 17 8.77 -4.45 9.54
CA ARG A 17 9.23 -3.54 10.61
C ARG A 17 8.36 -2.30 10.79
N ARG A 18 7.50 -2.02 9.80
CA ARG A 18 6.63 -0.85 9.73
C ARG A 18 5.15 -1.21 9.93
N GLY A 19 4.85 -2.40 10.47
CA GLY A 19 3.47 -2.83 10.72
C GLY A 19 2.76 -3.47 9.51
N PHE A 20 3.46 -3.72 8.41
CA PHE A 20 2.87 -4.41 7.26
C PHE A 20 2.97 -5.92 7.38
N SER A 21 1.90 -6.61 7.01
CA SER A 21 1.85 -8.07 6.90
C SER A 21 1.84 -8.52 5.45
N VAL A 22 2.35 -9.73 5.18
CA VAL A 22 2.31 -10.31 3.84
C VAL A 22 0.95 -10.98 3.63
N GLU A 23 0.14 -10.41 2.76
CA GLU A 23 -1.17 -10.97 2.38
C GLU A 23 -1.01 -12.10 1.36
N LYS A 24 -0.20 -11.83 0.33
CA LYS A 24 0.05 -12.77 -0.76
C LYS A 24 1.49 -12.69 -1.21
N ARG A 25 2.12 -13.83 -1.48
CA ARG A 25 3.47 -13.89 -2.04
C ARG A 25 3.55 -14.93 -3.16
N SER A 26 4.25 -14.56 -4.22
CA SER A 26 4.56 -15.45 -5.33
C SER A 26 5.99 -15.21 -5.83
N GLN A 27 6.40 -15.96 -6.84
CA GLN A 27 7.68 -15.72 -7.52
C GLN A 27 7.72 -14.39 -8.30
N ARG A 28 6.56 -13.75 -8.53
CA ARG A 28 6.43 -12.54 -9.35
C ARG A 28 6.08 -11.29 -8.56
N GLY A 29 5.92 -11.39 -7.25
CA GLY A 29 5.47 -10.25 -6.46
C GLY A 29 4.98 -10.59 -5.07
N VAL A 30 4.60 -9.55 -4.35
CA VAL A 30 4.06 -9.58 -3.00
C VAL A 30 2.98 -8.53 -2.84
N VAL A 31 2.01 -8.80 -1.98
CA VAL A 31 1.01 -7.84 -1.50
C VAL A 31 1.24 -7.65 -0.01
N LEU A 32 1.41 -6.40 0.41
CA LEU A 32 1.78 -5.99 1.76
C LEU A 32 0.65 -5.16 2.36
N ARG A 33 -0.11 -5.72 3.29
CA ARG A 33 -1.27 -5.07 3.93
C ARG A 33 -0.82 -4.30 5.16
N TYR A 34 -1.29 -3.06 5.32
CA TYR A 34 -0.96 -2.26 6.49
C TYR A 34 -1.91 -2.56 7.64
N GLU A 35 -1.36 -3.02 8.77
CA GLU A 35 -2.13 -3.39 9.97
C GLU A 35 -3.36 -4.25 9.62
N ASP A 36 -4.52 -3.92 10.20
CA ASP A 36 -5.80 -4.56 9.93
C ASP A 36 -6.67 -3.78 8.92
N THR A 37 -6.06 -2.87 8.16
CA THR A 37 -6.79 -2.05 7.16
C THR A 37 -6.96 -2.81 5.83
N PRO A 38 -7.94 -2.41 4.99
CA PRO A 38 -8.10 -2.96 3.64
C PRO A 38 -7.05 -2.40 2.66
N LEU A 39 -6.21 -1.43 3.05
CA LEU A 39 -5.22 -0.85 2.16
C LEU A 39 -3.92 -1.68 2.13
N ALA A 40 -3.45 -1.99 0.93
CA ALA A 40 -2.24 -2.75 0.71
C ALA A 40 -1.37 -2.16 -0.40
N LEU A 41 -0.06 -2.40 -0.30
CA LEU A 41 0.90 -2.14 -1.36
C LEU A 41 1.15 -3.41 -2.16
N GLU A 42 0.76 -3.42 -3.43
CA GLU A 42 1.10 -4.47 -4.38
C GLU A 42 2.43 -4.15 -5.07
N VAL A 43 3.35 -5.13 -5.05
CA VAL A 43 4.64 -5.06 -5.74
C VAL A 43 4.72 -6.25 -6.68
N ALA A 44 4.65 -6.02 -7.98
CA ALA A 44 4.58 -7.07 -8.98
C ALA A 44 5.54 -6.84 -10.14
N THR A 45 6.02 -7.93 -10.75
CA THR A 45 6.78 -7.85 -12.00
C THR A 45 5.85 -7.81 -13.21
N ALA A 46 5.98 -6.80 -14.06
CA ALA A 46 5.27 -6.71 -15.34
C ALA A 46 6.24 -6.33 -16.45
N GLY A 47 6.39 -7.19 -17.47
CA GLY A 47 7.21 -6.88 -18.65
C GLY A 47 8.68 -6.59 -18.39
N GLY A 48 9.24 -7.02 -17.24
CA GLY A 48 10.62 -6.73 -16.84
C GLY A 48 10.77 -5.53 -15.89
N SER A 49 9.70 -4.81 -15.62
CA SER A 49 9.62 -3.72 -14.63
C SER A 49 8.99 -4.18 -13.32
N ILE A 50 9.28 -3.47 -12.24
CA ILE A 50 8.52 -3.55 -10.98
C ILE A 50 7.41 -2.51 -11.04
N VAL A 51 6.17 -2.98 -10.96
CA VAL A 51 4.99 -2.15 -10.71
C VAL A 51 4.79 -2.08 -9.21
N VAL A 52 4.64 -0.87 -8.70
CA VAL A 52 4.30 -0.61 -7.30
C VAL A 52 2.97 0.13 -7.29
N ASP A 53 1.94 -0.49 -6.74
CA ASP A 53 0.59 0.05 -6.71
C ASP A 53 0.00 -0.03 -5.30
N ALA A 54 -0.90 0.88 -4.98
CA ALA A 54 -1.72 0.77 -3.78
C ALA A 54 -3.08 0.22 -4.20
N VAL A 55 -3.57 -0.77 -3.48
CA VAL A 55 -4.81 -1.48 -3.79
C VAL A 55 -5.64 -1.62 -2.53
N SER A 56 -6.96 -1.52 -2.69
CA SER A 56 -7.90 -1.91 -1.64
C SER A 56 -8.20 -3.40 -1.75
N LEU A 57 -8.07 -4.13 -0.65
CA LEU A 57 -8.39 -5.56 -0.52
C LEU A 57 -9.85 -5.81 -0.14
N GLY A 58 -10.56 -4.75 0.23
CA GLY A 58 -11.98 -4.72 0.56
C GLY A 58 -12.59 -3.38 0.16
N ASP A 59 -13.81 -3.14 0.58
CA ASP A 59 -14.50 -1.87 0.30
C ASP A 59 -13.95 -0.73 1.19
N VAL A 60 -14.05 0.51 0.72
CA VAL A 60 -13.55 1.68 1.46
C VAL A 60 -14.31 1.82 2.79
N GLU A 61 -15.60 1.48 2.78
CA GLU A 61 -16.50 1.42 3.92
C GLU A 61 -16.03 0.47 5.04
N GLU A 62 -15.25 -0.56 4.72
CA GLU A 62 -14.68 -1.48 5.74
C GLU A 62 -13.69 -0.76 6.67
N ILE A 63 -13.11 0.38 6.25
CA ILE A 63 -12.34 1.25 7.16
C ILE A 63 -13.24 1.88 8.24
N PHE A 64 -14.53 2.06 7.93
CA PHE A 64 -15.49 2.81 8.73
C PHE A 64 -16.45 1.93 9.52
N GLU A 65 -16.63 0.65 9.13
CA GLU A 65 -17.65 -0.23 9.74
C GLU A 65 -17.55 -0.32 11.27
N ASP A 66 -16.32 -0.24 11.81
CA ASP A 66 -16.06 -0.28 13.25
C ASP A 66 -15.69 1.10 13.85
N TYR A 67 -15.83 2.19 13.08
CA TYR A 67 -15.38 3.52 13.52
C TYR A 67 -16.48 4.26 14.30
N GLU A 68 -16.40 4.21 15.63
CA GLU A 68 -17.32 4.90 16.56
C GLU A 68 -16.90 6.36 16.89
N GLY A 69 -15.78 6.85 16.33
CA GLY A 69 -15.24 8.19 16.57
C GLY A 69 -15.92 9.29 15.72
N ASP A 70 -15.41 10.52 15.83
CA ASP A 70 -15.88 11.62 14.96
C ASP A 70 -15.18 11.64 13.60
N GLN A 71 -15.77 12.37 12.63
CA GLN A 71 -15.24 12.45 11.27
C GLN A 71 -13.82 13.06 11.19
N GLU A 72 -13.40 13.87 12.17
CA GLU A 72 -12.08 14.50 12.16
C GLU A 72 -11.01 13.50 12.59
N GLU A 73 -11.28 12.72 13.64
CA GLU A 73 -10.39 11.65 14.10
C GLU A 73 -10.20 10.58 13.01
N LEU A 74 -11.26 10.27 12.25
CA LEU A 74 -11.22 9.35 11.12
C LEU A 74 -10.33 9.86 9.98
N ARG A 75 -10.48 11.13 9.57
CA ARG A 75 -9.62 11.74 8.55
C ARG A 75 -8.15 11.69 8.96
N ASN A 76 -7.85 12.04 10.22
CA ASN A 76 -6.48 11.99 10.73
C ASN A 76 -5.91 10.57 10.66
N ARG A 77 -6.68 9.56 11.08
CA ARG A 77 -6.26 8.15 11.01
C ARG A 77 -6.02 7.70 9.58
N VAL A 78 -6.85 8.13 8.63
CA VAL A 78 -6.67 7.77 7.22
C VAL A 78 -5.47 8.46 6.61
N GLU A 79 -5.22 9.74 6.92
CA GLU A 79 -4.00 10.42 6.46
C GLU A 79 -2.73 9.72 6.98
N GLU A 80 -2.71 9.31 8.26
CA GLU A 80 -1.60 8.51 8.81
C GLU A 80 -1.41 7.17 8.07
N LEU A 81 -2.51 6.48 7.76
CA LEU A 81 -2.49 5.26 6.95
C LEU A 81 -1.92 5.49 5.55
N LEU A 82 -2.40 6.53 4.85
CA LEU A 82 -1.98 6.86 3.50
C LEU A 82 -0.49 7.24 3.47
N ASP A 83 -0.02 8.01 4.46
CA ASP A 83 1.38 8.38 4.62
C ASP A 83 2.30 7.15 4.80
N GLU A 84 1.88 6.17 5.61
CA GLU A 84 2.68 4.95 5.81
C GLU A 84 2.75 4.09 4.54
N VAL A 85 1.65 3.98 3.79
CA VAL A 85 1.64 3.25 2.52
C VAL A 85 2.46 3.99 1.45
N GLU A 86 2.36 5.32 1.37
CA GLU A 86 3.19 6.11 0.45
C GLU A 86 4.68 5.96 0.78
N SER A 87 5.03 6.06 2.07
CA SER A 87 6.41 5.90 2.57
C SER A 87 6.99 4.54 2.24
N LEU A 88 6.20 3.47 2.35
CA LEU A 88 6.62 2.14 1.92
C LEU A 88 6.77 2.06 0.39
N GLY A 89 5.84 2.65 -0.37
CA GLY A 89 5.90 2.72 -1.84
C GLY A 89 7.18 3.39 -2.34
N ASP A 90 7.60 4.47 -1.67
CA ASP A 90 8.85 5.18 -1.94
C ASP A 90 10.08 4.32 -1.65
N LEU A 91 10.10 3.65 -0.50
CA LEU A 91 11.17 2.72 -0.13
C LEU A 91 11.29 1.58 -1.16
N VAL A 92 10.17 0.95 -1.52
CA VAL A 92 10.13 -0.16 -2.49
C VAL A 92 10.64 0.32 -3.86
N SER A 93 10.20 1.50 -4.30
CA SER A 93 10.65 2.11 -5.56
C SER A 93 12.17 2.37 -5.55
N GLY A 94 12.70 2.85 -4.42
CA GLY A 94 14.14 3.05 -4.24
C GLY A 94 14.92 1.74 -4.25
N LEU A 95 14.44 0.72 -3.56
CA LEU A 95 15.04 -0.62 -3.56
C LEU A 95 15.01 -1.23 -4.95
N ALA A 96 13.88 -1.20 -5.66
CA ALA A 96 13.79 -1.75 -7.01
C ALA A 96 14.87 -1.13 -7.95
N ARG A 97 15.07 0.20 -7.88
CA ARG A 97 16.13 0.89 -8.64
C ARG A 97 17.54 0.47 -8.19
N LYS A 98 17.78 0.30 -6.88
CA LYS A 98 19.06 -0.21 -6.32
C LYS A 98 19.38 -1.61 -6.84
N TYR A 99 18.38 -2.45 -7.05
CA TYR A 99 18.51 -3.79 -7.64
C TYR A 99 18.55 -3.77 -9.19
N GLY A 100 18.47 -2.59 -9.82
CA GLY A 100 18.59 -2.42 -11.26
C GLY A 100 17.29 -2.60 -12.05
N PHE A 101 16.13 -2.65 -11.37
CA PHE A 101 14.84 -2.73 -12.04
C PHE A 101 14.34 -1.34 -12.48
N GLN A 102 13.63 -1.31 -13.59
CA GLN A 102 12.75 -0.19 -13.92
C GLN A 102 11.54 -0.21 -12.98
N VAL A 103 11.03 0.97 -12.65
CA VAL A 103 9.91 1.14 -11.71
C VAL A 103 8.78 1.90 -12.38
N GLU A 104 7.60 1.32 -12.29
CA GLU A 104 6.33 1.97 -12.57
C GLU A 104 5.58 2.20 -11.26
N ALA A 105 5.67 3.42 -10.73
CA ALA A 105 5.05 3.81 -9.48
C ALA A 105 3.63 4.35 -9.75
N ARG A 106 2.62 3.61 -9.32
CA ARG A 106 1.19 3.96 -9.46
C ARG A 106 0.56 4.33 -8.12
N TYR A 107 1.08 3.81 -7.01
CA TYR A 107 0.54 3.97 -5.65
C TYR A 107 0.14 5.39 -5.31
N ARG A 108 0.94 6.43 -5.64
CA ARG A 108 0.55 7.83 -5.35
C ARG A 108 -0.82 8.19 -5.92
N ARG A 109 -1.07 7.86 -7.18
CA ARG A 109 -2.37 8.12 -7.80
C ARG A 109 -3.47 7.32 -7.11
N SER A 110 -3.23 6.04 -6.86
CA SER A 110 -4.19 5.15 -6.22
C SER A 110 -4.52 5.59 -4.79
N LEU A 111 -3.56 6.17 -4.05
CA LEU A 111 -3.78 6.77 -2.73
C LEU A 111 -4.60 8.06 -2.80
N LEU A 112 -4.40 8.89 -3.84
CA LEU A 112 -5.27 10.05 -4.09
C LEU A 112 -6.70 9.59 -4.38
N ASP A 113 -6.85 8.63 -5.29
CA ASP A 113 -8.16 8.07 -5.65
C ASP A 113 -8.86 7.45 -4.43
N PHE A 114 -8.10 6.79 -3.54
CA PHE A 114 -8.60 6.26 -2.27
C PHE A 114 -9.09 7.37 -1.34
N ARG A 115 -8.31 8.44 -1.17
CA ARG A 115 -8.68 9.58 -0.32
C ARG A 115 -9.93 10.29 -0.85
N ASP A 116 -10.03 10.47 -2.15
CA ASP A 116 -11.20 11.10 -2.76
C ASP A 116 -12.46 10.26 -2.50
N ALA A 117 -12.39 8.93 -2.64
CA ALA A 117 -13.49 8.04 -2.31
C ALA A 117 -13.88 8.07 -0.82
N LEU A 118 -12.89 8.23 0.07
CA LEU A 118 -13.10 8.38 1.50
C LEU A 118 -13.87 9.68 1.82
N GLU A 119 -13.45 10.80 1.24
CA GLU A 119 -14.12 12.09 1.49
C GLU A 119 -15.55 12.09 0.93
N ASP A 120 -15.77 11.53 -0.26
CA ASP A 120 -17.12 11.36 -0.83
C ASP A 120 -18.04 10.58 0.13
N TYR A 121 -17.52 9.54 0.79
CA TYR A 121 -18.26 8.77 1.78
C TYR A 121 -18.57 9.57 3.06
N ILE A 122 -17.59 10.30 3.60
CA ILE A 122 -17.78 11.14 4.80
C ILE A 122 -18.81 12.25 4.54
N GLU A 123 -18.76 12.87 3.36
CA GLU A 123 -19.73 13.88 2.95
C GLU A 123 -21.15 13.31 2.86
N ALA A 124 -21.32 12.09 2.34
CA ALA A 124 -22.62 11.44 2.23
C ALA A 124 -23.26 11.08 3.60
N MET A 125 -22.45 10.95 4.66
CA MET A 125 -22.92 10.71 6.03
C MET A 125 -23.31 11.99 6.78
N SER A 126 -22.96 13.17 6.26
CA SER A 126 -23.13 14.47 6.90
C SER A 126 -24.50 15.11 6.60
#